data_AF-A0A7K4FA15-F1
#
_entry.id   AF-A0A7K4FA15-F1
#
_cell.length_a   1.000
_cell.length_b   1.000
_cell.length_c   1.000
_cell.angle_alpha   90.00
_cell.angle_beta   90.00
_cell.angle_gamma   90.00
#
_symmetry.space_group_name_H-M   'P 1'
#
loop_
_entity.id
_entity.type
_entity.pdbx_description
1 polymer ?
#
loop_
_entity_poly.entity_id
_entity_poly.type
_entity_poly.pdbx_seq_one_letter_code
_entity_poly.pdbx_strand_id
1 'polypeptide(L)'
;WENKENISLEFFLSAIPGLIIEPSDSISLEKLSQGGSYGENIRLQIPVDASLGVHFLNLKYSHVLVANNETPQLPFFHDIAIPITIKQDPSITIRTKMPESIFSNAEFPIEVEVLSKDIDITDVRIKIIPPKDIEFRGETLHSFSKIEKNTPIGITSQIITPINEVNTEYRIPFQIIVTYTDDVGADKEDSQTVSVVLRPRTFMELTTDGGIWIGSFFIAPYVSLGTIIGIPAGAIITLLIRKKQNFSKKRPKKKTH
;
A
#
# COMPACT_ATOMS: atom_id res chain seq x y z
N TRP A 1 -56.71 12.37 -10.46
CA TRP A 1 -55.37 12.83 -10.08
C TRP A 1 -55.24 14.23 -10.66
N GLU A 2 -54.76 15.20 -9.90
CA GLU A 2 -54.84 16.63 -10.23
C GLU A 2 -53.44 17.21 -10.53
N ASN A 3 -53.36 18.35 -11.23
CA ASN A 3 -52.10 19.06 -11.40
C ASN A 3 -51.58 19.62 -10.06
N LYS A 4 -50.26 19.73 -9.95
CA LYS A 4 -49.58 20.42 -8.85
C LYS A 4 -48.96 21.72 -9.37
N GLU A 5 -49.10 22.80 -8.62
CA GLU A 5 -48.52 24.11 -8.93
C GLU A 5 -47.74 24.64 -7.72
N ASN A 6 -46.88 25.64 -7.95
CA ASN A 6 -46.06 26.30 -6.93
C ASN A 6 -45.34 25.29 -6.02
N ILE A 7 -44.67 24.33 -6.65
CA ILE A 7 -43.93 23.30 -5.94
C ILE A 7 -42.61 23.91 -5.47
N SER A 8 -42.32 23.79 -4.18
CA SER A 8 -41.04 24.23 -3.60
C SER A 8 -40.39 23.10 -2.83
N LEU A 9 -39.09 22.99 -2.97
CA LEU A 9 -38.21 22.15 -2.17
C LEU A 9 -37.15 23.07 -1.56
N GLU A 10 -37.20 23.27 -0.26
CA GLU A 10 -36.21 24.07 0.47
C GLU A 10 -35.33 23.15 1.31
N PHE A 11 -34.02 23.23 1.12
CA PHE A 11 -33.05 22.38 1.79
C PHE A 11 -32.43 23.10 2.99
N PHE A 12 -32.36 22.39 4.12
CA PHE A 12 -31.77 22.87 5.36
C PHE A 12 -30.83 21.79 5.92
N LEU A 13 -29.56 22.13 6.05
CA LEU A 13 -28.60 21.26 6.72
C LEU A 13 -28.75 21.41 8.23
N SER A 14 -29.06 20.32 8.93
CA SER A 14 -28.94 20.34 10.39
C SER A 14 -27.47 20.33 10.75
N ALA A 15 -26.95 21.47 11.21
CA ALA A 15 -25.76 21.55 12.05
C ALA A 15 -24.40 21.08 11.48
N ILE A 16 -24.23 20.98 10.15
CA ILE A 16 -22.89 20.80 9.55
C ILE A 16 -22.39 22.15 9.04
N PRO A 17 -21.42 22.80 9.70
CA PRO A 17 -20.68 23.89 9.09
C PRO A 17 -20.02 23.34 7.81
N GLY A 18 -20.37 23.91 6.65
CA GLY A 18 -19.62 23.72 5.41
C GLY A 18 -20.12 22.66 4.43
N LEU A 19 -21.29 22.04 4.64
CA LEU A 19 -21.94 21.30 3.55
C LEU A 19 -22.62 22.29 2.59
N ILE A 20 -22.21 22.29 1.32
CA ILE A 20 -22.71 23.22 0.31
C ILE A 20 -23.63 22.45 -0.64
N ILE A 21 -24.83 22.97 -0.86
CA ILE A 21 -25.78 22.45 -1.84
C ILE A 21 -25.63 23.27 -3.11
N GLU A 22 -25.20 22.62 -4.20
CA GLU A 22 -25.10 23.27 -5.51
C GLU A 22 -26.21 22.76 -6.45
N PRO A 23 -26.81 23.65 -7.27
CA PRO A 23 -26.49 25.08 -7.43
C PRO A 23 -27.19 26.02 -6.44
N SER A 24 -28.19 25.54 -5.69
CA SER A 24 -29.07 26.35 -4.85
C SER A 24 -29.62 25.53 -3.68
N ASP A 25 -29.88 26.21 -2.55
CA ASP A 25 -30.55 25.64 -1.37
C ASP A 25 -32.06 25.50 -1.56
N SER A 26 -32.57 25.79 -2.75
CA SER A 26 -33.97 25.58 -3.10
C SER A 26 -34.15 25.21 -4.57
N ILE A 27 -35.18 24.40 -4.83
CA ILE A 27 -35.71 24.08 -6.15
C ILE A 27 -37.17 24.54 -6.18
N SER A 28 -37.55 25.27 -7.23
CA SER A 28 -38.92 25.71 -7.45
C SER A 28 -39.41 25.24 -8.82
N LEU A 29 -40.66 24.78 -8.87
CA LEU A 29 -41.32 24.35 -10.09
C LEU A 29 -42.71 24.97 -10.14
N GLU A 30 -42.98 25.75 -11.18
CA GLU A 30 -44.26 26.44 -11.34
C GLU A 30 -45.42 25.44 -11.47
N LYS A 31 -45.22 24.36 -12.23
CA LYS A 31 -46.27 23.38 -12.54
C LYS A 31 -45.73 21.99 -12.84
N LEU A 32 -46.44 20.97 -12.34
CA LEU A 32 -46.28 19.57 -12.69
C LEU A 32 -47.62 19.00 -13.13
N SER A 33 -47.68 18.52 -14.37
CA SER A 33 -48.88 17.92 -14.95
C SER A 33 -49.22 16.59 -14.28
N GLN A 34 -50.50 16.23 -14.30
CA GLN A 34 -50.99 14.92 -13.86
C GLN A 34 -50.19 13.78 -14.52
N GLY A 35 -49.59 12.90 -13.69
CA GLY A 35 -48.80 11.77 -14.15
C GLY A 35 -47.37 12.11 -14.62
N GLY A 36 -46.98 13.40 -14.57
CA GLY A 36 -45.62 13.83 -14.85
C GLY A 36 -44.67 13.56 -13.68
N SER A 37 -43.38 13.40 -14.00
CA SER A 37 -42.30 13.30 -13.04
C SER A 37 -41.29 14.41 -13.27
N TYR A 38 -40.72 14.94 -12.18
CA TYR A 38 -39.61 15.87 -12.20
C TYR A 38 -38.44 15.27 -11.43
N GLY A 39 -37.21 15.52 -11.92
CA GLY A 39 -35.98 15.09 -11.27
C GLY A 39 -34.87 16.08 -11.56
N GLU A 40 -34.12 16.43 -10.52
CA GLU A 40 -32.94 17.28 -10.61
C GLU A 40 -31.86 16.70 -9.69
N ASN A 41 -30.60 16.90 -10.06
CA ASN A 41 -29.46 16.45 -9.26
C ASN A 41 -28.97 17.61 -8.40
N ILE A 42 -28.87 17.38 -7.09
CA ILE A 42 -28.16 18.27 -6.18
C ILE A 42 -26.76 17.71 -5.92
N ARG A 43 -25.78 18.59 -5.73
CA ARG A 43 -24.43 18.19 -5.29
C ARG A 43 -24.25 18.60 -3.84
N LEU A 44 -23.70 17.69 -3.05
CA LEU A 44 -23.37 17.88 -1.66
C LEU A 44 -21.85 17.85 -1.51
N GLN A 45 -21.24 18.95 -1.08
CA GLN A 45 -19.81 19.01 -0.82
C GLN A 45 -19.54 18.82 0.67
N ILE A 46 -18.71 17.84 1.04
CA ILE A 46 -18.32 17.61 2.43
C ILE A 46 -17.01 18.37 2.70
N PRO A 47 -16.98 19.32 3.65
CA PRO A 47 -15.78 20.07 3.98
C PRO A 47 -14.78 19.19 4.76
N VAL A 48 -13.50 19.55 4.72
CA VAL A 48 -12.40 18.77 5.33
C VAL A 48 -12.54 18.65 6.85
N ASP A 49 -13.19 19.61 7.50
CA ASP A 49 -13.44 19.69 8.94
C ASP A 49 -14.85 19.22 9.34
N ALA A 50 -15.57 18.54 8.44
CA ALA A 50 -16.87 17.98 8.76
C ALA A 50 -16.78 17.00 9.94
N SER A 51 -17.75 17.10 10.86
CA SER A 51 -17.85 16.18 11.97
C SER A 51 -18.26 14.79 11.49
N LEU A 52 -17.58 13.76 12.00
CA LEU A 52 -17.95 12.37 11.75
C LEU A 52 -19.29 12.03 12.39
N GLY A 53 -20.03 11.10 11.79
CA GLY A 53 -21.29 10.58 12.34
C GLY A 53 -22.49 10.75 11.42
N VAL A 54 -23.67 10.56 11.99
CA VAL A 54 -24.95 10.66 11.27
C VAL A 54 -25.49 12.08 11.39
N HIS A 55 -25.82 12.65 10.25
CA HIS A 55 -26.38 13.98 10.08
C HIS A 55 -27.67 13.90 9.27
N PHE A 56 -28.40 15.01 9.15
CA PHE A 56 -29.65 15.07 8.39
C PHE A 56 -29.67 16.24 7.41
N LEU A 57 -29.97 15.93 6.15
CA LEU A 57 -30.45 16.92 5.19
C LEU A 57 -31.95 17.02 5.37
N ASN A 58 -32.40 18.15 5.91
CA ASN A 58 -33.83 18.43 6.06
C ASN A 58 -34.33 19.11 4.79
N LEU A 59 -35.52 18.74 4.37
CA LEU A 59 -36.18 19.24 3.19
C LEU A 59 -37.59 19.65 3.60
N LYS A 60 -37.97 20.89 3.30
CA LYS A 60 -39.36 21.33 3.35
C LYS A 60 -39.93 21.27 1.95
N TYR A 61 -40.88 20.37 1.76
CA TYR A 61 -41.65 20.24 0.53
C TYR A 61 -42.96 21.00 0.64
N SER A 62 -43.30 21.79 -0.37
CA SER A 62 -44.63 22.37 -0.50
C SER A 62 -45.17 22.26 -1.92
N HIS A 63 -46.50 22.22 -2.04
CA HIS A 63 -47.19 22.33 -3.33
C HIS A 63 -48.62 22.82 -3.14
N VAL A 64 -49.21 23.32 -4.24
CA VAL A 64 -50.63 23.63 -4.35
C VAL A 64 -51.29 22.62 -5.30
N LEU A 65 -52.32 21.92 -4.83
CA LEU A 65 -53.15 21.09 -5.70
C LEU A 65 -54.17 21.98 -6.42
N VAL A 66 -54.40 21.71 -7.70
CA VAL A 66 -55.41 22.44 -8.48
C VAL A 66 -56.59 21.52 -8.77
N ALA A 67 -57.65 21.68 -7.98
CA ALA A 67 -58.87 20.88 -8.10
C ALA A 67 -59.50 21.05 -9.49
N ASN A 68 -59.79 19.94 -10.17
CA ASN A 68 -60.24 19.91 -11.57
C ASN A 68 -59.38 20.74 -12.54
N ASN A 69 -58.13 21.04 -12.19
CA ASN A 69 -57.24 21.97 -12.90
C ASN A 69 -57.76 23.42 -13.03
N GLU A 70 -58.73 23.82 -12.20
CA GLU A 70 -59.34 25.16 -12.23
C GLU A 70 -59.23 25.91 -10.89
N THR A 71 -59.36 25.22 -9.75
CA THR A 71 -59.41 25.88 -8.43
C THR A 71 -58.20 25.50 -7.56
N PRO A 72 -57.28 26.44 -7.26
CA PRO A 72 -56.16 26.19 -6.35
C PRO A 72 -56.65 25.91 -4.93
N GLN A 73 -56.11 24.87 -4.30
CA GLN A 73 -56.35 24.53 -2.90
C GLN A 73 -55.35 25.25 -1.98
N LEU A 74 -55.50 25.05 -0.66
CA LEU A 74 -54.51 25.50 0.31
C LEU A 74 -53.17 24.78 0.08
N PRO A 75 -52.02 25.46 0.25
CA PRO A 75 -50.72 24.83 0.13
C PRO A 75 -50.55 23.69 1.14
N PHE A 76 -50.10 22.54 0.64
CA PHE A 76 -49.69 21.40 1.45
C PHE A 76 -48.20 21.53 1.77
N PHE A 77 -47.82 21.18 3.02
CA PHE A 77 -46.44 21.18 3.48
C PHE A 77 -46.07 19.81 4.04
N HIS A 78 -44.83 19.40 3.81
CA HIS A 78 -44.27 18.17 4.37
C HIS A 78 -42.79 18.32 4.64
N ASP A 79 -42.38 17.95 5.85
CA ASP A 79 -40.98 17.93 6.25
C ASP A 79 -40.40 16.53 6.04
N ILE A 80 -39.25 16.47 5.37
CA ILE A 80 -38.52 15.24 5.08
C ILE A 80 -37.12 15.37 5.68
N ALA A 81 -36.64 14.34 6.37
CA ALA A 81 -35.28 14.28 6.88
C ALA A 81 -34.53 13.10 6.24
N ILE A 82 -33.46 13.40 5.51
CA ILE A 82 -32.63 12.41 4.81
C ILE A 82 -31.35 12.22 5.63
N PRO A 83 -31.09 11.02 6.20
CA PRO A 83 -29.87 10.77 6.95
C PRO A 83 -28.64 10.71 6.02
N ILE A 84 -27.57 11.38 6.40
CA ILE A 84 -26.26 11.38 5.73
C ILE A 84 -25.22 10.93 6.75
N THR A 85 -24.41 9.92 6.43
CA THR A 85 -23.34 9.46 7.32
C THR A 85 -22.00 9.92 6.78
N ILE A 86 -21.25 10.67 7.59
CA ILE A 86 -19.87 11.07 7.29
C ILE A 86 -18.93 10.14 8.05
N LYS A 87 -18.06 9.46 7.30
CA LYS A 87 -17.07 8.52 7.83
C LYS A 87 -15.65 9.05 7.59
N GLN A 88 -14.73 8.59 8.43
CA GLN A 88 -13.31 8.85 8.24
C GLN A 88 -12.77 7.95 7.14
N ASP A 89 -11.76 8.43 6.42
CA ASP A 89 -10.99 7.57 5.52
C ASP A 89 -10.37 6.38 6.28
N PRO A 90 -10.31 5.19 5.67
CA PRO A 90 -9.77 3.99 6.27
C PRO A 90 -8.31 4.15 6.73
N SER A 91 -7.99 3.57 7.88
CA SER A 91 -6.63 3.55 8.40
C SER A 91 -5.91 2.25 8.00
N ILE A 92 -5.20 2.31 6.87
CA ILE A 92 -4.37 1.20 6.39
C ILE A 92 -2.95 1.31 6.93
N THR A 93 -2.38 0.17 7.33
CA THR A 93 -0.97 0.06 7.72
C THR A 93 -0.28 -0.99 6.87
N ILE A 94 0.81 -0.58 6.22
CA ILE A 94 1.68 -1.44 5.42
C ILE A 94 2.97 -1.67 6.21
N ARG A 95 3.30 -2.93 6.44
CA ARG A 95 4.57 -3.35 7.07
C ARG A 95 5.32 -4.22 6.10
N THR A 96 6.62 -3.98 5.99
CA THR A 96 7.48 -4.77 5.11
C THR A 96 8.64 -5.34 5.91
N LYS A 97 8.97 -6.60 5.66
CA LYS A 97 10.13 -7.28 6.22
C LYS A 97 11.02 -7.78 5.08
N MET A 98 12.28 -7.36 5.15
CA MET A 98 13.34 -7.69 4.20
C MET A 98 14.70 -7.59 4.92
N PRO A 99 15.78 -8.14 4.35
CA PRO A 99 17.13 -7.94 4.87
C PRO A 99 17.50 -6.45 4.90
N GLU A 100 18.37 -6.06 5.82
CA GLU A 100 18.90 -4.69 5.88
C GLU A 100 19.91 -4.42 4.75
N SER A 101 20.73 -5.41 4.44
CA SER A 101 21.69 -5.35 3.33
C SER A 101 21.83 -6.68 2.60
N ILE A 102 22.22 -6.59 1.32
CA ILE A 102 22.36 -7.70 0.39
C ILE A 102 23.58 -7.48 -0.52
N PHE A 103 23.97 -8.54 -1.24
CA PHE A 103 25.03 -8.51 -2.25
C PHE A 103 24.45 -8.65 -3.67
N SER A 104 25.28 -8.41 -4.69
CA SER A 104 24.95 -8.79 -6.06
C SER A 104 24.75 -10.30 -6.17
N ASN A 105 23.87 -10.69 -7.10
CA ASN A 105 23.45 -12.08 -7.33
C ASN A 105 22.97 -12.78 -6.05
N ALA A 106 22.18 -12.08 -5.24
CA ALA A 106 21.56 -12.60 -4.03
C ALA A 106 20.05 -12.75 -4.25
N GLU A 107 19.50 -13.80 -3.67
CA GLU A 107 18.07 -14.04 -3.63
C GLU A 107 17.57 -13.86 -2.21
N PHE A 108 16.49 -13.09 -2.03
CA PHE A 108 15.90 -12.84 -0.72
C PHE A 108 14.38 -12.63 -0.81
N PRO A 109 13.63 -12.98 0.25
CA PRO A 109 12.21 -12.72 0.31
C PRO A 109 11.93 -11.26 0.70
N ILE A 110 10.86 -10.71 0.12
CA ILE A 110 10.17 -9.53 0.64
C ILE A 110 8.82 -9.99 1.17
N GLU A 111 8.58 -9.76 2.46
CA GLU A 111 7.30 -10.04 3.12
C GLU A 111 6.55 -8.72 3.31
N VAL A 112 5.33 -8.61 2.81
CA VAL A 112 4.47 -7.42 2.98
C VAL A 112 3.23 -7.82 3.75
N GLU A 113 2.99 -7.17 4.88
CA GLU A 113 1.79 -7.30 5.71
C GLU A 113 0.94 -6.04 5.58
N VAL A 114 -0.34 -6.23 5.24
CA VAL A 114 -1.34 -5.16 5.14
C VAL A 114 -2.40 -5.38 6.21
N LEU A 115 -2.70 -4.31 6.95
CA LEU A 115 -3.71 -4.29 8.02
C LEU A 115 -4.63 -3.09 7.81
N SER A 116 -5.93 -3.35 7.65
CA SER A 116 -6.97 -2.32 7.83
C SER A 116 -7.34 -2.27 9.31
N LYS A 117 -7.25 -1.12 9.96
CA LYS A 117 -7.44 -1.03 11.43
C LYS A 117 -8.89 -0.90 11.85
N ASP A 118 -9.69 -0.19 11.07
CA ASP A 118 -10.98 0.36 11.48
C ASP A 118 -12.16 -0.21 10.69
N ILE A 119 -11.97 -0.54 9.41
CA ILE A 119 -13.04 -1.07 8.56
C ILE A 119 -12.64 -2.35 7.82
N ASP A 120 -13.65 -3.09 7.37
CA ASP A 120 -13.45 -4.13 6.37
C ASP A 120 -13.24 -3.46 5.00
N ILE A 121 -12.31 -3.96 4.21
CA ILE A 121 -12.04 -3.47 2.85
C ILE A 121 -12.19 -4.61 1.84
N THR A 122 -12.54 -4.27 0.61
CA THR A 122 -12.80 -5.25 -0.47
C THR A 122 -11.96 -4.96 -1.71
N ASP A 123 -11.92 -5.92 -2.64
CA ASP A 123 -11.21 -5.83 -3.91
C ASP A 123 -9.75 -5.36 -3.78
N VAL A 124 -9.08 -5.88 -2.74
CA VAL A 124 -7.74 -5.47 -2.36
C VAL A 124 -6.71 -6.02 -3.33
N ARG A 125 -5.83 -5.16 -3.85
CA ARG A 125 -4.68 -5.55 -4.66
C ARG A 125 -3.41 -5.00 -4.03
N ILE A 126 -2.46 -5.89 -3.79
CA ILE A 126 -1.15 -5.55 -3.24
C ILE A 126 -0.13 -5.74 -4.37
N LYS A 127 0.56 -4.66 -4.74
CA LYS A 127 1.55 -4.65 -5.80
C LYS A 127 2.90 -4.21 -5.27
N ILE A 128 3.94 -4.99 -5.57
CA ILE A 128 5.33 -4.63 -5.28
C ILE A 128 6.01 -4.21 -6.58
N ILE A 129 6.54 -2.99 -6.62
CA ILE A 129 7.21 -2.40 -7.78
C ILE A 129 8.72 -2.33 -7.48
N PRO A 130 9.55 -3.10 -8.19
CA PRO A 130 11.00 -3.02 -8.08
C PRO A 130 11.55 -1.83 -8.89
N PRO A 131 12.81 -1.45 -8.65
CA PRO A 131 13.54 -0.63 -9.60
C PRO A 131 13.86 -1.43 -10.88
N LYS A 132 14.15 -0.74 -11.99
CA LYS A 132 14.25 -1.33 -13.33
C LYS A 132 15.22 -2.50 -13.48
N ASP A 133 16.25 -2.56 -12.64
CA ASP A 133 17.36 -3.51 -12.78
C ASP A 133 17.20 -4.75 -11.87
N ILE A 134 16.01 -4.96 -11.29
CA ILE A 134 15.73 -6.05 -10.35
C ILE A 134 14.62 -6.95 -10.88
N GLU A 135 14.85 -8.25 -10.78
CA GLU A 135 13.92 -9.28 -11.22
C GLU A 135 13.18 -9.91 -10.03
N PHE A 136 11.93 -10.31 -10.25
CA PHE A 136 11.15 -11.11 -9.31
C PHE A 136 11.12 -12.57 -9.77
N ARG A 137 11.23 -13.49 -8.80
CA ARG A 137 10.72 -14.85 -8.95
C ARG A 137 9.35 -14.91 -8.28
N GLY A 138 8.30 -15.10 -9.09
CA GLY A 138 6.93 -15.25 -8.63
C GLY A 138 6.05 -14.05 -8.95
N GLU A 139 4.93 -13.95 -8.22
CA GLU A 139 3.94 -12.91 -8.41
C GLU A 139 4.36 -11.61 -7.70
N THR A 140 4.18 -10.49 -8.39
CA THR A 140 4.38 -9.13 -7.84
C THR A 140 3.05 -8.43 -7.54
N LEU A 141 1.95 -9.08 -7.89
CA LEU A 141 0.58 -8.58 -7.74
C LEU A 141 -0.25 -9.69 -7.11
N HIS A 142 -0.80 -9.40 -5.94
CA HIS A 142 -1.69 -10.31 -5.23
C HIS A 142 -3.05 -9.65 -5.08
N SER A 143 -4.12 -10.43 -5.30
CA SER A 143 -5.50 -9.94 -5.19
C SER A 143 -6.26 -10.72 -4.12
N PHE A 144 -7.00 -10.00 -3.28
CA PHE A 144 -7.83 -10.53 -2.22
C PHE A 144 -9.22 -9.94 -2.33
N SER A 145 -10.25 -10.76 -2.19
CA SER A 145 -11.64 -10.28 -2.24
C SER A 145 -12.00 -9.39 -1.04
N LYS A 146 -11.41 -9.69 0.13
CA LYS A 146 -11.71 -8.99 1.38
C LYS A 146 -10.54 -9.06 2.35
N ILE A 147 -10.30 -7.96 3.06
CA ILE A 147 -9.50 -7.93 4.29
C ILE A 147 -10.44 -7.48 5.41
N GLU A 148 -10.61 -8.32 6.42
CA GLU A 148 -11.41 -7.99 7.60
C GLU A 148 -10.67 -6.99 8.48
N LYS A 149 -11.42 -6.10 9.11
CA LYS A 149 -10.87 -5.13 10.05
C LYS A 149 -10.02 -5.83 11.11
N ASN A 150 -8.90 -5.20 11.43
CA ASN A 150 -7.93 -5.64 12.41
C ASN A 150 -7.36 -7.05 12.16
N THR A 151 -7.47 -7.57 10.93
CA THR A 151 -6.92 -8.88 10.54
C THR A 151 -5.85 -8.66 9.47
N PRO A 152 -4.57 -8.89 9.78
CA PRO A 152 -3.49 -8.68 8.82
C PRO A 152 -3.48 -9.77 7.74
N ILE A 153 -3.17 -9.38 6.51
CA ILE A 153 -2.84 -10.31 5.42
C ILE A 153 -1.38 -10.10 5.00
N GLY A 154 -0.65 -11.21 4.92
CA GLY A 154 0.74 -11.24 4.47
C GLY A 154 0.87 -11.82 3.06
N ILE A 155 1.72 -11.21 2.24
CA ILE A 155 2.22 -11.77 0.98
C ILE A 155 3.74 -11.92 1.05
N THR A 156 4.27 -12.84 0.25
CA THR A 156 5.71 -13.07 0.15
C THR A 156 6.09 -13.20 -1.32
N SER A 157 7.05 -12.40 -1.76
CA SER A 157 7.62 -12.48 -3.10
C SER A 157 9.13 -12.65 -3.01
N GLN A 158 9.72 -13.36 -3.98
CA GLN A 158 11.17 -13.59 -4.00
C GLN A 158 11.83 -12.63 -5.00
N ILE A 159 12.91 -11.98 -4.56
CA ILE A 159 13.66 -11.00 -5.36
C ILE A 159 15.02 -11.58 -5.74
N ILE A 160 15.46 -11.32 -6.98
CA ILE A 160 16.82 -11.58 -7.46
C ILE A 160 17.51 -10.24 -7.76
N THR A 161 18.65 -9.98 -7.13
CA THR A 161 19.47 -8.82 -7.50
C THR A 161 20.25 -9.05 -8.80
N PRO A 162 20.59 -7.97 -9.53
CA PRO A 162 21.40 -8.08 -10.74
C PRO A 162 22.72 -8.81 -10.49
N ILE A 163 23.17 -9.54 -11.51
CA ILE A 163 24.37 -10.39 -11.46
C ILE A 163 25.65 -9.54 -11.34
N ASN A 164 25.63 -8.32 -11.89
CA ASN A 164 26.81 -7.47 -11.94
C ASN A 164 27.25 -7.05 -10.53
N GLU A 165 28.54 -7.25 -10.25
CA GLU A 165 29.15 -6.76 -9.02
C GLU A 165 29.09 -5.23 -8.97
N VAL A 166 28.79 -4.72 -7.78
CA VAL A 166 28.78 -3.28 -7.52
C VAL A 166 30.06 -2.90 -6.80
N ASN A 167 30.64 -1.76 -7.18
CA ASN A 167 31.87 -1.24 -6.57
C ASN A 167 31.59 -0.30 -5.39
N THR A 168 30.34 0.13 -5.24
CA THR A 168 29.90 1.10 -4.23
C THR A 168 28.60 0.65 -3.61
N GLU A 169 28.39 1.02 -2.35
CA GLU A 169 27.12 0.81 -1.65
C GLU A 169 26.05 1.77 -2.17
N TYR A 170 24.83 1.26 -2.38
CA TYR A 170 23.66 2.10 -2.68
C TYR A 170 22.35 1.46 -2.22
N ARG A 171 21.31 2.28 -2.07
CA ARG A 171 19.98 1.84 -1.67
C ARG A 171 19.15 1.48 -2.88
N ILE A 172 18.52 0.32 -2.82
CA ILE A 172 17.53 -0.17 -3.77
C ILE A 172 16.14 0.12 -3.19
N PRO A 173 15.34 1.01 -3.81
CA PRO A 173 13.98 1.27 -3.37
C PRO A 173 12.99 0.25 -3.94
N PHE A 174 12.02 -0.17 -3.12
CA PHE A 174 10.83 -0.92 -3.50
C PHE A 174 9.60 -0.10 -3.13
N GLN A 175 8.68 0.03 -4.06
CA GLN A 175 7.39 0.68 -3.81
C GLN A 175 6.31 -0.39 -3.65
N ILE A 176 5.60 -0.36 -2.53
CA ILE A 176 4.43 -1.18 -2.26
C ILE A 176 3.21 -0.29 -2.50
N ILE A 177 2.28 -0.75 -3.32
CA ILE A 177 0.99 -0.09 -3.56
C ILE A 177 -0.11 -1.05 -3.14
N VAL A 178 -1.06 -0.53 -2.35
CA VAL A 178 -2.26 -1.25 -1.92
C VAL A 178 -3.46 -0.48 -2.43
N THR A 179 -4.19 -1.05 -3.37
CA THR A 179 -5.48 -0.49 -3.84
C THR A 179 -6.61 -1.30 -3.25
N TYR A 180 -7.71 -0.66 -2.86
CA TYR A 180 -8.86 -1.33 -2.26
C TYR A 180 -10.12 -0.47 -2.40
N THR A 181 -11.28 -1.10 -2.23
CA THR A 181 -12.58 -0.43 -2.15
C THR A 181 -13.02 -0.36 -0.69
N ASP A 182 -13.35 0.85 -0.23
CA ASP A 182 -13.80 1.12 1.15
C ASP A 182 -15.27 0.75 1.39
N ASP A 183 -15.77 1.02 2.60
CA ASP A 183 -17.13 0.66 3.01
C ASP A 183 -18.23 1.62 2.47
N VAL A 184 -17.84 2.66 1.73
CA VAL A 184 -18.75 3.51 0.95
C VAL A 184 -18.68 3.23 -0.55
N GLY A 185 -17.88 2.24 -0.97
CA GLY A 185 -17.74 1.82 -2.36
C GLY A 185 -16.79 2.68 -3.17
N ALA A 186 -15.93 3.49 -2.53
CA ALA A 186 -14.93 4.29 -3.21
C ALA A 186 -13.60 3.55 -3.30
N ASP A 187 -12.94 3.66 -4.46
CA ASP A 187 -11.61 3.12 -4.66
C ASP A 187 -10.56 4.04 -4.03
N LYS A 188 -9.66 3.44 -3.26
CA LYS A 188 -8.59 4.11 -2.51
C LYS A 188 -7.24 3.46 -2.83
N GLU A 189 -6.18 4.22 -2.59
CA GLU A 189 -4.80 3.76 -2.77
C GLU A 189 -3.95 4.23 -1.59
N ASP A 190 -3.20 3.30 -1.01
CA ASP A 190 -2.14 3.57 -0.04
C ASP A 190 -0.81 3.05 -0.59
N SER A 191 0.29 3.72 -0.23
CA SER A 191 1.62 3.29 -0.69
C SER A 191 2.70 3.45 0.37
N GLN A 192 3.72 2.61 0.27
CA GLN A 192 4.90 2.65 1.13
C GLN A 192 6.14 2.40 0.28
N THR A 193 7.17 3.23 0.48
CA THR A 193 8.49 3.00 -0.11
C THR A 193 9.45 2.53 0.97
N VAL A 194 10.11 1.41 0.71
CA VAL A 194 11.12 0.80 1.57
C VAL A 194 12.38 0.56 0.76
N SER A 195 13.53 0.42 1.41
CA SER A 195 14.79 0.22 0.70
C SER A 195 15.71 -0.77 1.38
N VAL A 196 16.40 -1.57 0.57
CA VAL A 196 17.49 -2.44 1.01
C VAL A 196 18.83 -1.87 0.56
N VAL A 197 19.89 -2.10 1.33
CA VAL A 197 21.24 -1.68 0.98
C VAL A 197 21.92 -2.75 0.13
N LEU A 198 22.28 -2.45 -1.12
CA LEU A 198 23.18 -3.28 -1.92
C LEU A 198 24.61 -2.81 -1.70
N ARG A 199 25.49 -3.73 -1.30
CA ARG A 199 26.91 -3.41 -1.06
C ARG A 199 27.87 -4.36 -1.77
N PRO A 200 29.08 -3.89 -2.10
CA PRO A 200 30.14 -4.75 -2.62
C PRO A 200 30.42 -5.91 -1.65
N ARG A 201 30.75 -7.08 -2.19
CA ARG A 201 31.32 -8.16 -1.38
C ARG A 201 32.71 -7.73 -0.92
N THR A 202 32.94 -7.74 0.38
CA THR A 202 34.29 -7.56 0.91
C THR A 202 35.06 -8.89 0.81
N PHE A 203 36.39 -8.81 0.83
CA PHE A 203 37.23 -10.01 0.79
C PHE A 203 37.00 -10.93 1.99
N MET A 204 36.55 -10.38 3.12
CA MET A 204 36.22 -11.14 4.32
C MET A 204 35.06 -10.47 5.06
N GLU A 205 34.06 -11.25 5.47
CA GLU A 205 32.91 -10.77 6.25
C GLU A 205 32.49 -11.76 7.33
N LEU A 206 32.18 -11.25 8.52
CA LEU A 206 31.59 -12.02 9.62
C LEU A 206 30.06 -11.96 9.52
N THR A 207 29.38 -13.10 9.46
CA THR A 207 27.92 -13.16 9.39
C THR A 207 27.30 -13.11 10.79
N THR A 208 26.01 -12.76 10.87
CA THR A 208 25.27 -12.63 12.14
C THR A 208 25.12 -13.96 12.89
N ASP A 209 25.25 -15.09 12.21
CA ASP A 209 25.27 -16.45 12.77
C ASP A 209 26.69 -16.92 13.13
N GLY A 210 27.71 -16.06 13.03
CA GLY A 210 29.10 -16.33 13.45
C GLY A 210 29.98 -17.00 12.39
N GLY A 211 29.49 -17.16 11.16
CA GLY A 211 30.29 -17.62 10.02
C GLY A 211 31.21 -16.55 9.44
N ILE A 212 32.16 -16.98 8.60
CA ILE A 212 33.08 -16.09 7.91
C ILE A 212 33.03 -16.38 6.40
N TRP A 213 32.64 -15.38 5.61
CA TRP A 213 32.88 -15.40 4.16
C TRP A 213 34.32 -14.96 3.86
N ILE A 214 35.03 -15.68 2.98
CA ILE A 214 36.30 -15.25 2.38
C ILE A 214 36.14 -15.33 0.85
N GLY A 215 35.98 -14.17 0.20
CA GLY A 215 35.58 -14.09 -1.21
C GLY A 215 34.26 -14.82 -1.47
N SER A 216 34.29 -15.95 -2.19
CA SER A 216 33.13 -16.79 -2.51
C SER A 216 33.01 -18.06 -1.65
N PHE A 217 33.85 -18.22 -0.62
CA PHE A 217 33.85 -19.39 0.26
C PHE A 217 33.25 -19.04 1.63
N PHE A 218 32.30 -19.85 2.12
CA PHE A 218 31.73 -19.71 3.46
C PHE A 218 32.37 -20.68 4.44
N ILE A 219 32.78 -20.18 5.61
CA ILE A 219 33.28 -20.95 6.73
C ILE A 219 32.25 -20.86 7.85
N ALA A 220 31.48 -21.93 8.05
CA ALA A 220 30.54 -22.01 9.16
C ALA A 220 31.28 -22.13 10.51
N PRO A 221 30.75 -21.55 11.59
CA PRO A 221 31.31 -21.76 12.91
C PRO A 221 31.04 -23.21 13.33
N TYR A 222 32.10 -23.98 13.53
CA TYR A 222 31.98 -25.36 14.03
C TYR A 222 31.68 -25.33 15.53
N VAL A 223 30.41 -25.46 15.92
CA VAL A 223 30.04 -25.76 17.32
C VAL A 223 30.01 -27.27 17.53
N SER A 224 31.19 -27.85 17.70
CA SER A 224 31.35 -29.09 18.45
C SER A 224 31.64 -28.71 19.90
N LEU A 225 30.74 -29.10 20.82
CA LEU A 225 30.89 -28.94 22.28
C LEU A 225 32.15 -29.62 22.87
N GLY A 226 33.02 -30.22 22.05
CA GLY A 226 34.22 -30.92 22.51
C GLY A 226 35.53 -30.59 21.78
N THR A 227 35.62 -29.53 20.96
CA THR A 227 36.88 -29.24 20.22
C THR A 227 37.21 -27.77 20.17
N ILE A 228 37.43 -27.18 21.35
CA ILE A 228 38.30 -26.02 21.47
C ILE A 228 39.72 -26.55 21.31
N ILE A 229 40.30 -26.37 20.12
CA ILE A 229 41.73 -26.15 19.80
C ILE A 229 41.93 -26.53 18.32
N GLY A 230 42.29 -25.55 17.50
CA GLY A 230 43.32 -25.80 16.50
C GLY A 230 43.07 -25.52 15.02
N ILE A 231 42.36 -24.47 14.60
CA ILE A 231 42.55 -23.99 13.21
C ILE A 231 42.53 -22.45 13.15
N PRO A 232 43.66 -21.81 13.50
CA PRO A 232 44.27 -20.87 12.55
C PRO A 232 45.63 -21.36 12.05
N ALA A 233 46.24 -22.35 12.73
CA ALA A 233 47.60 -22.79 12.44
C ALA A 233 47.70 -23.52 11.09
N GLY A 234 46.73 -24.35 10.72
CA GLY A 234 46.79 -25.17 9.50
C GLY A 234 46.84 -24.36 8.20
N ALA A 235 45.98 -23.34 8.06
CA ALA A 235 45.97 -22.46 6.89
C ALA A 235 47.22 -21.57 6.81
N ILE A 236 47.68 -21.03 7.95
CA ILE A 236 48.88 -20.19 8.03
C ILE A 236 50.15 -21.01 7.74
N ILE A 237 50.26 -22.23 8.27
CA ILE A 237 51.39 -23.15 7.98
C ILE A 237 51.37 -23.57 6.51
N THR A 238 50.20 -23.85 5.93
CA THR A 238 50.11 -24.21 4.50
C THR A 238 50.52 -23.04 3.59
N LEU A 239 50.14 -21.80 3.93
CA LEU A 239 50.59 -20.59 3.25
C LEU A 239 52.10 -20.35 3.38
N LEU A 240 52.68 -20.57 4.57
CA LEU A 240 54.13 -20.46 4.80
C LEU A 240 54.94 -21.53 4.05
N ILE A 241 54.44 -22.76 3.96
CA ILE A 241 55.10 -23.86 3.23
C ILE A 241 55.02 -23.62 1.72
N ARG A 242 53.89 -23.13 1.18
CA ARG A 242 53.77 -22.77 -0.25
C ARG A 242 54.71 -21.63 -0.64
N LYS A 243 54.90 -20.65 0.24
CA LYS A 243 55.84 -19.53 -0.01
C LYS A 243 57.29 -20.00 -0.05
N LYS A 244 57.68 -20.99 0.77
CA LYS A 244 59.03 -21.57 0.78
C LYS A 244 59.31 -22.49 -0.42
N GLN A 245 58.32 -23.26 -0.90
CA GLN A 245 58.53 -24.17 -2.05
C GLN A 245 58.71 -23.42 -3.39
N ASN A 246 58.10 -22.24 -3.55
CA ASN A 246 58.24 -21.45 -4.78
C ASN A 246 59.60 -20.73 -4.92
N PHE A 247 60.40 -20.62 -3.85
CA PHE A 247 61.76 -20.07 -3.93
C PHE A 247 62.84 -21.11 -4.26
N SER A 248 62.54 -22.42 -4.21
CA SER A 248 63.56 -23.49 -4.34
C SER A 248 63.75 -24.02 -5.76
N LYS A 249 62.96 -23.63 -6.76
CA LYS A 249 63.17 -24.09 -8.15
C LYS A 249 64.14 -23.16 -8.90
N LYS A 250 65.42 -23.14 -8.52
CA LYS A 250 66.49 -22.68 -9.40
C LYS A 250 66.68 -23.72 -10.53
N ARG A 251 66.43 -23.30 -11.77
CA ARG A 251 66.73 -24.08 -12.99
C ARG A 251 68.22 -24.47 -13.02
N PRO A 252 68.59 -25.72 -13.32
CA PRO A 252 69.99 -26.06 -13.58
C PRO A 252 70.41 -25.47 -14.95
N LYS A 253 71.52 -24.72 -14.95
CA LYS A 253 72.20 -24.26 -16.17
C LYS A 253 72.76 -25.49 -16.90
N LYS A 254 72.35 -25.71 -18.15
CA LYS A 254 73.09 -26.55 -19.11
C LYS A 254 74.45 -25.89 -19.37
N LYS A 255 75.54 -26.62 -19.14
CA LYS A 255 76.87 -26.31 -19.71
C LYS A 255 76.96 -27.04 -21.04
N THR A 256 77.26 -26.30 -22.11
CA THR A 256 77.76 -26.84 -23.38
C THR A 256 79.25 -26.54 -23.45
N HIS A 257 80.04 -27.60 -23.68
CA HIS A 257 81.40 -27.56 -24.20
C HIS A 257 81.37 -27.27 -25.69
#